data_AF-A0A966WQS7-F1
#
_entry.id   AF-A0A966WQS7-F1
#
_cell.length_a   1.000
_cell.length_b   1.000
_cell.length_c   1.000
_cell.angle_alpha   90.00
_cell.angle_beta   90.00
_cell.angle_gamma   90.00
#
_symmetry.space_group_name_H-M   'P 1'
#
loop_
_entity.id
_entity.type
_entity.pdbx_description
1 polymer ?
#
loop_
_entity_poly.entity_id
_entity_poly.type
_entity_poly.pdbx_seq_one_letter_code
_entity_poly.pdbx_strand_id
1 'polypeptide(L)'
;RDDPRTTILHTGLAATLVSSLALPFVWIWPTAFEWLMLVAIGVIGGASHGLLVLAYARAPVSVLAPLSYSQLVWAGIAGWLVFADLPDRWTLLGALVIFCGGILAVLPDRRRT
;
A
#
# COMPACT_ATOMS: atom_id res chain seq x y z
N ARG A 1 -21.17 -14.80 -6.60
CA ARG A 1 -20.48 -13.49 -6.72
C ARG A 1 -20.39 -12.97 -5.30
N ASP A 2 -19.22 -13.04 -4.68
CA ASP A 2 -19.04 -12.55 -3.32
C ASP A 2 -19.23 -11.04 -3.32
N ASP A 3 -19.99 -10.54 -2.36
CA ASP A 3 -20.18 -9.12 -2.18
C ASP A 3 -18.83 -8.49 -1.80
N PRO A 4 -18.36 -7.45 -2.51
CA PRO A 4 -17.13 -6.72 -2.14
C PRO A 4 -17.05 -6.36 -0.65
N ARG A 5 -18.21 -6.12 0.00
CA ARG A 5 -18.30 -5.82 1.42
C ARG A 5 -17.89 -6.99 2.31
N THR A 6 -18.24 -8.23 1.97
CA THR A 6 -17.89 -9.42 2.76
C THR A 6 -16.41 -9.76 2.59
N THR A 7 -15.87 -9.56 1.39
CA THR A 7 -14.45 -9.80 1.09
C THR A 7 -13.54 -8.91 1.95
N ILE A 8 -13.82 -7.61 2.02
CA ILE A 8 -13.07 -6.65 2.86
C ILE A 8 -13.18 -6.99 4.34
N LEU A 9 -14.37 -7.40 4.79
CA LEU A 9 -14.59 -7.75 6.19
C LEU A 9 -13.77 -8.99 6.58
N HIS A 10 -13.77 -10.03 5.73
CA HIS A 10 -13.02 -11.25 5.99
C HIS A 10 -11.51 -11.04 5.96
N THR A 11 -10.99 -10.28 4.99
CA THR A 11 -9.55 -10.00 4.93
C THR A 11 -9.09 -9.11 6.08
N GLY A 12 -9.89 -8.11 6.48
CA GLY A 12 -9.61 -7.28 7.65
C GLY A 12 -9.61 -8.08 8.95
N LEU A 13 -10.62 -8.93 9.17
CA LEU A 13 -10.70 -9.79 10.35
C LEU A 13 -9.53 -10.79 10.40
N ALA A 14 -9.21 -11.43 9.28
CA ALA A 14 -8.07 -12.35 9.20
C ALA A 14 -6.75 -11.63 9.51
N ALA A 15 -6.52 -10.44 8.94
CA ALA A 15 -5.33 -9.64 9.21
C ALA A 15 -5.22 -9.24 10.69
N THR A 16 -6.35 -8.87 11.31
CA THR A 16 -6.40 -8.47 12.73
C THR A 16 -6.14 -9.66 13.67
N LEU A 17 -6.68 -10.84 13.35
CA LEU A 17 -6.42 -12.06 14.11
C LEU A 17 -4.95 -12.48 14.01
N VAL A 18 -4.38 -12.44 12.81
CA VAL A 18 -2.98 -12.80 12.59
C VAL A 18 -2.04 -11.81 13.28
N SER A 19 -2.31 -10.50 13.21
CA SER A 19 -1.48 -9.49 13.90
C SER A 19 -1.65 -9.54 15.43
N SER A 20 -2.83 -9.92 15.93
CA SER A 20 -3.11 -10.14 17.35
C SER A 20 -2.19 -11.20 17.98
N LEU A 21 -1.82 -12.25 17.23
CA LEU A 21 -0.89 -13.27 17.71
C LEU A 21 0.51 -12.73 18.04
N ALA A 22 0.91 -11.60 17.46
CA ALA A 22 2.21 -10.96 17.74
C ALA A 22 2.19 -10.09 19.01
N LEU A 23 1.01 -9.67 19.48
CA LEU A 23 0.85 -8.81 20.66
C LEU A 23 1.57 -9.35 21.91
N PRO A 24 1.40 -10.62 22.34
CA PRO A 24 2.03 -11.09 23.59
C PRO A 24 3.57 -11.07 23.56
N PHE A 25 4.19 -10.98 22.39
CA PHE A 25 5.65 -11.00 22.25
C PHE A 25 6.28 -9.61 22.18
N VAL A 26 5.54 -8.58 21.73
CA VAL A 26 6.10 -7.25 21.40
C VAL A 26 5.24 -6.10 21.96
N TRP A 27 4.31 -6.37 22.89
CA TRP A 27 3.40 -5.35 23.40
C TRP A 27 4.13 -4.22 24.14
N ILE A 28 3.94 -3.00 23.65
CA ILE A 28 4.37 -1.76 24.30
C ILE A 28 3.12 -0.91 24.49
N TRP A 29 2.94 -0.34 25.68
CA TRP A 29 1.79 0.50 25.98
C TRP A 29 1.86 1.81 25.17
N PRO A 30 0.89 2.07 24.28
CA PRO A 30 0.92 3.29 23.47
C PRO A 30 0.51 4.50 24.31
N THR A 31 1.16 5.62 24.03
CA THR A 31 0.78 6.96 24.49
C THR A 31 -0.50 7.44 23.79
N ALA A 32 -1.14 8.50 24.33
CA ALA A 32 -2.37 9.06 23.74
C ALA A 32 -2.17 9.53 22.28
N PHE A 33 -0.96 10.02 21.94
CA PHE A 33 -0.63 10.42 20.59
C PHE A 33 -0.50 9.21 19.65
N GLU A 34 0.14 8.13 20.11
CA GLU A 34 0.26 6.89 19.33
C GLU A 34 -1.11 6.23 19.10
N TRP A 35 -2.02 6.29 20.08
CA TRP A 35 -3.41 5.85 19.89
C TRP A 35 -4.12 6.63 18.78
N LEU A 36 -3.95 7.95 18.73
CA LEU A 36 -4.51 8.77 17.67
C LEU A 36 -3.93 8.38 16.31
N MET A 37 -2.61 8.15 16.22
CA MET A 37 -1.94 7.71 14.99
C MET A 37 -2.44 6.32 14.55
N LEU A 38 -2.60 5.37 15.47
CA LEU A 38 -3.12 4.03 15.19
C LEU A 38 -4.54 4.09 14.59
N VAL A 39 -5.41 4.92 15.17
CA VAL A 39 -6.77 5.15 14.64
C VAL A 39 -6.70 5.79 13.26
N ALA A 40 -5.87 6.83 13.08
CA ALA A 40 -5.72 7.50 11.80
C ALA A 40 -5.24 6.56 10.69
N ILE A 41 -4.20 5.76 10.96
CA ILE A 41 -3.67 4.76 10.02
C ILE A 41 -4.72 3.69 9.73
N GLY A 42 -5.47 3.24 10.74
CA GLY A 42 -6.56 2.27 10.57
C GLY A 42 -7.66 2.78 9.64
N VAL A 43 -8.11 4.03 9.82
CA VAL A 43 -9.13 4.65 8.98
C VAL A 43 -8.62 4.85 7.55
N ILE A 44 -7.42 5.41 7.38
CA ILE A 44 -6.83 5.67 6.05
C ILE A 44 -6.56 4.35 5.32
N GLY A 45 -5.99 3.36 6.01
CA GLY A 45 -5.68 2.04 5.45
C GLY A 45 -6.94 1.22 5.11
N GLY A 46 -7.98 1.30 5.94
CA GLY A 46 -9.27 0.69 5.65
C GLY A 46 -9.96 1.33 4.44
N ALA A 47 -9.96 2.67 4.38
CA ALA A 47 -10.51 3.40 3.25
C ALA A 47 -9.74 3.11 1.95
N SER A 48 -8.41 3.04 2.00
CA SER A 48 -7.58 2.73 0.82
C SER A 48 -7.85 1.33 0.27
N HIS A 49 -7.94 0.32 1.15
CA HIS A 49 -8.30 -1.05 0.74
C HIS A 49 -9.71 -1.11 0.16
N GLY A 50 -10.68 -0.40 0.75
CA GLY A 50 -12.03 -0.33 0.21
C GLY A 50 -12.09 0.28 -1.19
N LEU A 51 -11.34 1.36 -1.42
CA LEU A 51 -11.21 1.99 -2.74
C LEU A 51 -10.53 1.05 -3.75
N LEU A 52 -9.51 0.30 -3.31
CA LEU A 52 -8.81 -0.68 -4.15
C LEU A 52 -9.75 -1.79 -4.63
N VAL A 53 -10.53 -2.38 -3.72
CA VAL A 53 -11.52 -3.41 -4.06
C VAL A 53 -12.58 -2.84 -5.01
N LEU A 54 -13.06 -1.61 -4.78
CA LEU A 54 -13.99 -0.95 -5.70
C LEU A 54 -13.37 -0.70 -7.08
N ALA A 55 -12.09 -0.31 -7.12
CA ALA A 55 -11.38 -0.06 -8.37
C ALA A 55 -11.21 -1.35 -9.18
N TYR A 56 -10.83 -2.47 -8.55
CA TYR A 56 -10.79 -3.78 -9.18
C TYR A 56 -12.15 -4.27 -9.67
N ALA A 57 -13.23 -3.90 -8.97
CA ALA A 57 -14.59 -4.25 -9.39
C ALA A 57 -15.09 -3.43 -10.60
N ARG A 58 -14.51 -2.25 -10.87
CA ARG A 58 -15.00 -1.30 -11.89
C ARG A 58 -14.05 -1.09 -13.08
N ALA A 59 -12.77 -1.40 -12.96
CA ALA A 59 -11.77 -1.18 -14.00
C ALA A 59 -11.02 -2.47 -14.35
N PRO A 60 -10.65 -2.66 -15.64
CA PRO A 60 -9.83 -3.80 -16.05
C PRO A 60 -8.43 -3.71 -15.42
N VAL A 61 -7.91 -4.87 -14.99
CA VAL A 61 -6.63 -5.03 -14.28
C VAL A 61 -5.45 -4.36 -15.01
N SER A 62 -5.50 -4.27 -16.34
CA SER A 62 -4.48 -3.61 -17.17
C SER A 62 -4.34 -2.10 -16.89
N VAL A 63 -5.39 -1.42 -16.42
CA VAL A 63 -5.35 0.00 -16.05
C VAL A 63 -4.84 0.19 -14.62
N LEU A 64 -4.97 -0.84 -13.78
CA LEU A 64 -4.51 -0.83 -12.39
C LEU A 64 -3.01 -1.15 -12.26
N ALA A 65 -2.43 -1.91 -13.20
CA ALA A 65 -1.01 -2.26 -13.16
C ALA A 65 -0.05 -1.04 -13.08
N PRO A 66 -0.21 0.02 -13.91
CA PRO A 66 0.60 1.24 -13.78
C PRO A 66 0.42 1.96 -12.44
N LEU A 67 -0.77 1.85 -11.84
CA LEU A 67 -1.11 2.50 -10.57
C LEU A 67 -0.36 1.87 -9.39
N SER A 68 -0.19 0.54 -9.40
CA SER A 68 0.62 -0.15 -8.40
C SER A 68 2.10 0.23 -8.46
N TYR A 69 2.64 0.49 -9.66
CA TYR A 69 4.01 0.97 -9.79
C TYR A 69 4.20 2.43 -9.33
N SER A 70 3.22 3.30 -9.61
CA SER A 70 3.28 4.69 -9.13
C SER A 70 3.18 4.80 -7.61
N GLN A 71 2.51 3.83 -6.95
CA GLN A 71 2.45 3.75 -5.49
C GLN A 71 3.85 3.66 -4.86
N LEU A 72 4.81 2.96 -5.47
CA LEU A 72 6.20 2.90 -4.98
C LEU A 72 6.89 4.28 -5.03
N VAL A 73 6.65 5.05 -6.08
CA VAL A 73 7.20 6.41 -6.22
C VAL A 73 6.62 7.32 -5.12
N TRP A 74 5.31 7.29 -4.93
CA TRP A 74 4.66 8.06 -3.86
C TRP A 74 5.08 7.62 -2.46
N ALA A 75 5.30 6.33 -2.23
CA ALA A 75 5.82 5.82 -0.96
C ALA A 75 7.23 6.34 -0.68
N GLY A 76 8.10 6.40 -1.69
CA GLY A 76 9.44 6.99 -1.56
C GLY A 76 9.40 8.48 -1.23
N ILE A 77 8.55 9.24 -1.93
CA ILE A 77 8.38 10.69 -1.67
C ILE A 77 7.82 10.93 -0.26
N ALA A 78 6.77 10.19 0.12
CA ALA A 78 6.15 10.32 1.44
C ALA A 78 7.13 9.91 2.56
N GLY A 79 7.93 8.87 2.35
CA GLY A 79 8.97 8.45 3.28
C GLY A 79 10.01 9.56 3.51
N TRP A 80 10.50 10.18 2.44
CA TRP A 80 11.43 11.32 2.54
C TRP A 80 10.79 12.53 3.24
N LEU A 81 9.54 12.85 2.92
CA LEU A 81 8.85 14.03 3.46
C LEU A 81 8.51 13.89 4.96
N VAL A 82 8.12 12.69 5.40
CA VAL A 82 7.64 12.44 6.78
C VAL A 82 8.80 12.15 7.73
N PHE A 83 9.81 11.40 7.29
CA PHE A 83 10.89 10.96 8.16
C PHE A 83 12.17 11.79 8.02
N ALA A 84 12.27 12.66 7.01
CA ALA A 84 13.45 13.47 6.68
C ALA A 84 14.76 12.66 6.54
N ASP A 85 14.68 11.33 6.50
CA ASP A 85 15.80 10.45 6.28
C ASP A 85 16.24 10.57 4.83
N LEU A 86 17.49 11.01 4.62
CA LEU A 86 18.07 11.02 3.29
C LEU A 86 18.21 9.57 2.83
N PRO A 87 17.66 9.22 1.66
CA PRO A 87 17.73 7.87 1.15
C PRO A 87 19.19 7.45 0.99
N ASP A 88 19.55 6.37 1.69
CA ASP A 88 20.88 5.79 1.64
C ASP A 88 21.22 5.30 0.22
N ARG A 89 22.49 5.03 -0.08
CA ARG A 89 22.92 4.65 -1.47
C ARG A 89 22.13 3.48 -2.06
N TRP A 90 21.71 2.54 -1.21
CA TRP A 90 20.88 1.40 -1.60
C TRP A 90 19.42 1.78 -1.88
N THR A 91 18.87 2.75 -1.15
CA THR A 91 17.52 3.29 -1.39
C THR A 91 17.47 4.05 -2.71
N LEU A 92 18.53 4.79 -3.05
CA LEU A 92 18.70 5.42 -4.36
C LEU A 92 18.78 4.40 -5.50
N LEU A 93 19.52 3.30 -5.31
CA LEU A 93 19.59 2.21 -6.30
C LEU A 93 18.21 1.57 -6.51
N GLY A 94 17.48 1.27 -5.42
CA GLY A 94 16.13 0.73 -5.48
C GLY A 94 15.16 1.69 -6.19
N ALA A 95 15.23 2.98 -5.86
CA ALA A 95 14.43 4.02 -6.51
C ALA A 95 14.70 4.10 -8.02
N LEU A 96 15.96 3.98 -8.45
CA LEU A 96 16.34 3.95 -9.86
C LEU A 96 15.73 2.74 -10.59
N VAL A 97 15.78 1.55 -9.99
CA VAL A 97 15.20 0.33 -10.58
C VAL A 97 13.68 0.46 -10.73
N ILE A 98 13.01 1.00 -9.71
CA ILE A 98 11.55 1.27 -9.75
C ILE A 98 11.23 2.30 -10.84
N PHE A 99 12.02 3.36 -10.95
CA PHE A 99 11.85 4.40 -11.96
C PHE A 99 11.99 3.83 -13.39
N CYS A 100 13.00 3.00 -13.64
CA CYS A 100 13.17 2.29 -14.91
C CYS A 100 11.98 1.34 -15.20
N GLY A 101 11.52 0.59 -14.19
CA GLY A 101 10.34 -0.27 -14.32
C GLY A 101 9.07 0.53 -14.64
N GLY A 102 8.89 1.68 -14.01
CA GLY A 102 7.77 2.59 -14.27
C GLY A 102 7.78 3.14 -15.70
N ILE A 103 8.95 3.52 -16.21
CA ILE A 103 9.11 3.93 -17.62
C ILE A 103 8.74 2.77 -18.56
N LEU A 104 9.28 1.58 -18.32
CA LEU A 104 8.98 0.40 -19.15
C LEU A 104 7.49 0.03 -19.14
N ALA A 105 6.81 0.22 -18.02
CA ALA A 105 5.37 -0.05 -17.90
C ALA A 105 4.49 0.97 -18.65
N VAL A 106 4.95 2.22 -18.77
CA VAL A 106 4.26 3.29 -19.51
C VAL A 106 4.58 3.24 -21.01
N LEU A 107 5.72 2.64 -21.39
CA LEU A 107 6.03 2.44 -22.81
C LEU A 107 4.91 1.60 -23.45
N PRO A 108 4.31 2.07 -24.55
CA PRO A 108 3.23 1.35 -25.21
C PRO A 108 3.74 0.00 -25.69
N ASP A 109 3.13 -1.08 -25.17
CA ASP A 109 3.44 -2.44 -25.58
C ASP A 109 3.03 -2.62 -27.05
N ARG A 110 4.03 -2.65 -27.95
CA ARG A 110 3.81 -2.83 -29.39
C ARG A 110 3.50 -4.29 -29.78
N ARG A 111 3.20 -5.16 -28.81
CA ARG A 111 3.04 -6.61 -29.02
C ARG A 111 1.60 -7.12 -29.11
N ARG A 112 0.63 -6.26 -29.38
CA ARG A 112 -0.72 -6.68 -29.79
C ARG A 112 -1.09 -6.08 -31.15
N THR A 113 -0.51 -6.64 -32.20
CA THR A 113 -1.12 -6.74 -33.53
C THR A 113 -1.24 -8.21 -33.88
#